data_AF-A0A372DW94-F1
#
_entry.id   AF-A0A372DW94-F1
#
_cell.length_a   1.000
_cell.length_b   1.000
_cell.length_c   1.000
_cell.angle_alpha   90.00
_cell.angle_beta   90.00
_cell.angle_gamma   90.00
#
_symmetry.space_group_name_H-M   'P 1'
#
loop_
_entity.id
_entity.type
_entity.pdbx_description
1 polymer ?
#
loop_
_entity_poly.entity_id
_entity_poly.type
_entity_poly.pdbx_seq_one_letter_code
_entity_poly.pdbx_strand_id
1 'polypeptide(L)'
;MKRFWDPGISQTILLVVGVFTFVVASYRTLATGGLDGLYENYWLYMIAFGCVIWLRYRRQRQKEADLRAEDARKVEIRKATRKPGKAAGKPKKRK
;
A
#
# COMPACT_ATOMS: atom_id res chain seq x y z
N MET A 1 21.42 -1.12 11.44
CA MET A 1 20.21 -0.29 11.65
C MET A 1 19.16 -0.38 10.51
N LYS A 2 19.20 -1.36 9.59
CA LYS A 2 18.27 -1.44 8.44
C LYS A 2 16.96 -2.20 8.69
N ARG A 3 16.76 -2.80 9.88
CA ARG A 3 15.61 -3.68 10.20
C ARG A 3 14.53 -3.06 11.10
N PHE A 4 14.76 -1.89 11.69
CA PHE A 4 13.77 -1.25 12.57
C PHE A 4 12.60 -0.61 11.81
N TRP A 5 12.84 -0.24 10.55
CA TRP A 5 11.80 0.31 9.66
C TRP A 5 11.13 -0.80 8.86
N ASP A 6 10.41 -1.67 9.57
CA ASP A 6 9.48 -2.58 8.91
C ASP A 6 8.40 -1.73 8.18
N PRO A 7 8.07 -2.02 6.91
CA PRO A 7 6.96 -1.40 6.21
C PRO A 7 5.69 -1.29 7.07
N GLY A 8 5.38 -2.30 7.88
CA GLY A 8 4.24 -2.28 8.79
C GLY A 8 4.35 -1.23 9.90
N ILE A 9 5.49 -1.17 10.59
CA ILE A 9 5.72 -0.21 11.69
C ILE A 9 5.58 1.23 11.19
N SER A 10 6.19 1.55 10.04
CA SER A 10 6.11 2.89 9.47
C SER A 10 4.68 3.30 9.08
N GLN A 11 3.84 2.36 8.67
CA GLN A 11 2.42 2.62 8.39
C GLN A 11 1.61 2.86 9.65
N THR A 12 1.88 2.11 10.71
CA THR A 12 1.24 2.33 12.02
C THR A 12 1.61 3.70 12.58
N ILE A 13 2.88 4.10 12.50
CA ILE A 13 3.31 5.44 12.92
C ILE A 13 2.58 6.53 12.12
N LEU A 14 2.52 6.39 10.79
CA LEU A 14 1.78 7.34 9.93
C LEU A 14 0.30 7.45 10.32
N LEU A 15 -0.34 6.32 10.64
CA LEU A 15 -1.72 6.31 11.08
C LEU A 15 -1.88 7.02 12.43
N VAL A 16 -1.07 6.66 13.42
CA VAL A 16 -1.13 7.24 14.77
C VAL A 16 -0.86 8.74 14.72
N VAL A 17 0.19 9.16 14.01
CA VAL A 17 0.53 10.58 13.83
C VAL A 17 -0.61 11.31 13.14
N GLY A 18 -1.16 10.78 12.05
CA GLY A 18 -2.27 11.42 11.33
C GLY A 18 -3.54 11.57 12.15
N VAL A 19 -3.91 10.55 12.92
CA VAL A 19 -5.10 10.61 13.81
C VAL A 19 -4.86 11.55 14.97
N PHE A 20 -3.68 11.48 15.61
CA PHE A 20 -3.32 12.35 16.72
C PHE A 20 -3.32 13.82 16.31
N THR A 21 -2.69 14.17 15.18
CA THR A 21 -2.68 15.55 14.68
C THR A 21 -4.06 16.04 14.29
N PHE A 22 -4.92 15.18 13.73
CA PHE A 22 -6.31 15.53 13.43
C PHE A 22 -7.12 15.87 14.70
N VAL A 23 -6.95 15.09 15.77
CA VAL A 23 -7.62 15.34 17.05
C VAL A 23 -7.13 16.65 17.67
N VAL A 24 -5.81 16.89 17.68
CA VAL A 24 -5.22 18.13 18.17
C VAL A 24 -5.71 19.35 17.36
N ALA A 25 -5.76 19.22 16.04
CA ALA A 25 -6.27 20.27 15.16
C ALA A 25 -7.73 20.60 15.49
N SER A 26 -8.58 19.58 15.60
CA SER A 26 -10.00 19.72 15.90
C SER A 26 -10.25 20.36 17.26
N TYR A 27 -9.50 19.95 18.28
CA TYR A 27 -9.60 20.57 19.59
C TYR A 27 -9.23 22.05 19.54
N ARG A 28 -8.09 22.39 18.92
CA ARG A 28 -7.64 23.79 18.82
C ARG A 28 -8.64 24.64 18.06
N THR A 29 -9.08 24.19 16.89
CA THR A 29 -10.06 24.90 16.06
C THR A 29 -11.37 25.17 16.79
N LEU A 30 -11.86 24.22 17.60
CA LEU A 30 -13.06 24.43 18.41
C LEU A 30 -12.80 25.39 19.58
N ALA A 31 -11.63 25.34 20.20
CA ALA A 31 -11.27 26.21 21.31
C ALA A 31 -11.08 27.68 20.88
N THR A 32 -10.61 27.95 19.66
CA THR A 32 -10.42 29.32 19.12
C THR A 32 -11.60 29.86 18.31
N GLY A 33 -12.79 29.26 18.39
CA GLY A 33 -14.01 29.85 17.84
C GLY A 33 -14.37 29.44 16.41
N GLY A 34 -13.96 28.25 15.96
CA GLY A 34 -14.45 27.67 14.72
C GLY A 34 -13.70 28.19 13.49
N LEU A 35 -14.20 29.24 12.82
CA LEU A 35 -13.63 29.69 11.54
C LEU A 35 -12.23 30.30 11.71
N ASP A 36 -12.04 31.21 12.67
CA ASP A 36 -10.73 31.81 12.94
C ASP A 36 -9.75 30.73 13.42
N GLY A 37 -10.21 29.86 14.32
CA GLY A 37 -9.45 28.69 14.76
C GLY A 37 -9.13 27.70 13.63
N LEU A 38 -9.94 27.62 12.57
CA LEU A 38 -9.66 26.79 11.41
C LEU A 38 -8.55 27.41 10.57
N TYR A 39 -8.59 28.72 10.33
CA TYR A 39 -7.53 29.41 9.58
C TYR A 39 -6.18 29.38 10.30
N GLU A 40 -6.16 29.49 11.62
CA GLU A 40 -4.90 29.42 12.37
C GLU A 40 -4.32 28.00 12.42
N ASN A 41 -5.18 26.99 12.46
CA ASN A 41 -4.78 25.59 12.63
C ASN A 41 -4.87 24.75 11.35
N TYR A 42 -5.14 25.37 10.19
CA TYR A 42 -5.35 24.67 8.91
C TYR A 42 -4.18 23.76 8.53
N TRP A 43 -2.95 24.17 8.89
CA TRP A 43 -1.74 23.44 8.58
C TRP A 43 -1.68 22.09 9.32
N LEU A 44 -2.25 21.98 10.53
CA LEU A 44 -2.34 20.72 11.27
C LEU A 44 -3.25 19.74 10.52
N TYR A 45 -4.35 20.23 9.94
CA TYR A 45 -5.21 19.43 9.08
C TYR A 45 -4.47 18.98 7.81
N MET A 46 -3.68 19.85 7.18
CA MET A 46 -2.86 19.46 6.03
C MET A 46 -1.88 18.34 6.37
N ILE A 47 -1.24 18.39 7.55
CA ILE A 47 -0.36 17.31 8.01
C ILE A 47 -1.14 16.01 8.23
N ALA A 48 -2.28 16.08 8.94
CA ALA A 48 -3.11 14.92 9.20
C ALA A 48 -3.57 14.23 7.90
N PHE A 49 -4.12 15.01 6.97
CA PHE A 49 -4.53 14.51 5.66
C PHE A 49 -3.35 14.03 4.83
N GLY A 50 -2.20 14.70 4.89
CA GLY A 50 -0.96 14.26 4.26
C GLY A 50 -0.53 12.88 4.73
N CYS A 51 -0.58 12.61 6.05
CA CYS A 51 -0.28 11.29 6.60
C CYS A 51 -1.27 10.23 6.10
N VAL A 52 -2.56 10.53 6.03
CA VAL A 52 -3.60 9.61 5.56
C VAL A 52 -3.45 9.31 4.06
N ILE A 53 -3.22 10.33 3.24
CA ILE A 53 -3.00 10.19 1.79
C ILE A 53 -1.75 9.35 1.56
N TRP A 54 -0.66 9.65 2.25
CA TRP A 54 0.58 8.90 2.14
C TRP A 54 0.42 7.44 2.56
N LEU A 55 -0.33 7.17 3.63
CA LEU A 55 -0.67 5.82 4.06
C LEU A 55 -1.47 5.07 2.98
N ARG A 56 -2.49 5.70 2.40
CA ARG A 56 -3.27 5.09 1.29
C ARG A 56 -2.40 4.80 0.09
N TYR A 57 -1.54 5.74 -0.30
CA TYR A 57 -0.61 5.58 -1.41
C TYR A 57 0.31 4.36 -1.22
N ARG A 58 0.91 4.22 -0.02
CA ARG A 58 1.79 3.07 0.27
C ARG A 58 1.03 1.74 0.30
N ARG A 59 -0.19 1.72 0.83
CA ARG A 59 -1.03 0.51 0.82
C ARG A 59 -1.43 0.10 -0.59
N GLN A 60 -1.70 1.06 -1.48
CA GLN A 60 -2.00 0.76 -2.89
C GLN A 60 -0.79 0.11 -3.58
N ARG A 61 0.41 0.66 -3.38
CA ARG A 61 1.66 0.10 -3.92
C ARG A 61 1.95 -1.31 -3.41
N GLN A 62 1.69 -1.58 -2.13
CA GLN A 62 1.84 -2.92 -1.57
C GLN A 62 0.88 -3.91 -2.22
N LYS A 63 -0.40 -3.56 -2.36
CA LYS A 63 -1.38 -4.39 -3.06
C LYS A 63 -0.95 -4.70 -4.51
N GLU A 64 -0.43 -3.71 -5.23
CA GLU A 64 0.10 -3.92 -6.58
C GLU A 64 1.31 -4.89 -6.58
N ALA A 65 2.20 -4.77 -5.60
CA ALA A 65 3.35 -5.66 -5.46
C ALA A 65 2.92 -7.10 -5.12
N ASP A 66 1.94 -7.25 -4.23
CA ASP A 66 1.40 -8.55 -3.81
C ASP A 66 0.69 -9.25 -4.99
N LEU A 67 -0.11 -8.53 -5.76
CA LEU A 67 -0.75 -9.05 -6.98
C LEU A 67 0.27 -9.56 -8.00
N ARG A 68 1.35 -8.80 -8.24
CA ARG A 68 2.44 -9.22 -9.14
C ARG A 68 3.16 -10.46 -8.61
N ALA A 69 3.35 -10.56 -7.30
CA ALA A 69 3.97 -11.73 -6.68
C ALA A 69 3.08 -12.97 -6.79
N GLU A 70 1.76 -12.82 -6.65
CA GLU A 70 0.80 -13.90 -6.88
C GLU A 70 0.79 -14.39 -8.32
N ASP A 71 0.82 -13.47 -9.29
CA ASP A 71 0.87 -13.82 -10.71
C ASP A 71 2.17 -14.55 -11.07
N ALA A 72 3.31 -14.09 -10.53
CA ALA A 72 4.59 -14.79 -10.67
C ALA A 72 4.53 -16.20 -10.09
N ARG A 73 3.97 -16.37 -8.88
CA ARG A 73 3.77 -17.70 -8.26
C ARG A 73 2.86 -18.59 -9.11
N LYS A 74 1.77 -18.06 -9.65
CA LYS A 74 0.85 -18.81 -10.53
C LYS A 74 1.53 -19.22 -11.84
N VAL A 75 2.40 -18.37 -12.41
CA VAL A 75 3.18 -18.69 -13.61
C VAL A 75 4.22 -19.78 -13.33
N GLU A 76 4.92 -19.70 -12.20
CA GLU A 76 5.88 -20.74 -11.78
C GLU A 76 5.19 -22.08 -11.52
N ILE A 77 4.04 -22.07 -10.83
CA ILE A 77 3.23 -23.28 -10.64
C ILE A 77 2.82 -23.85 -12.00
N ARG A 78 2.27 -23.03 -12.92
CA ARG A 78 1.89 -23.47 -14.28
C ARG A 78 3.07 -24.04 -15.06
N LYS A 79 4.27 -23.46 -14.94
CA LYS A 79 5.50 -23.98 -15.56
C LYS A 79 5.92 -25.32 -14.94
N ALA A 80 5.83 -25.45 -13.62
CA ALA A 80 6.15 -26.69 -12.90
C ALA A 80 5.13 -27.81 -13.18
N THR A 81 3.84 -27.49 -13.38
CA THR A 81 2.82 -28.47 -13.74
C THR A 81 2.90 -28.91 -15.21
N ARG A 82 3.59 -28.14 -16.07
CA ARG A 82 3.78 -28.48 -17.49
C ARG A 82 4.90 -29.53 -17.59
N LYS A 83 4.53 -30.82 -17.45
CA LYS A 83 5.43 -31.98 -17.60
C LYS A 83 6.31 -31.84 -18.87
N PRO A 84 7.63 -32.11 -18.79
CA PRO A 84 8.49 -32.17 -19.97
C PRO A 84 8.24 -33.52 -20.67
N GLY A 85 7.21 -33.60 -21.52
CA GLY A 85 6.80 -34.91 -22.05
C GLY A 85 5.97 -34.94 -23.33
N LYS A 86 5.66 -33.81 -23.98
CA LYS A 86 5.11 -33.84 -25.35
C LYS A 86 6.20 -33.54 -26.37
N ALA A 87 7.17 -34.46 -26.44
CA ALA A 87 8.07 -34.55 -27.58
C ALA A 87 7.32 -35.22 -28.76
N ALA A 88 7.23 -34.48 -29.87
CA ALA A 88 7.19 -34.94 -31.26
C ALA A 88 6.37 -36.21 -31.59
N GLY A 89 5.08 -36.03 -31.89
CA GLY A 89 4.36 -36.96 -32.77
C GLY A 89 4.77 -36.71 -34.23
N LYS A 90 5.62 -37.58 -34.80
CA LYS A 90 6.04 -37.55 -36.21
C LYS A 90 4.83 -37.53 -37.18
N PRO A 91 4.89 -36.80 -38.31
CA PRO A 91 3.85 -36.86 -39.33
C PRO A 91 3.91 -38.21 -40.06
N LYS A 92 2.84 -39.01 -39.98
CA LYS A 92 2.72 -40.29 -40.68
C LYS A 92 2.43 -40.02 -42.17
N LYS A 93 3.47 -40.02 -43.01
CA LYS A 93 3.35 -40.10 -44.48
C LYS A 93 2.53 -41.36 -44.82
N ARG A 94 1.39 -41.19 -45.50
CA ARG A 94 0.68 -42.28 -46.19
C ARG A 94 1.21 -42.34 -47.63
N LYS A 95 1.67 -43.53 -48.01
CA LYS A 95 1.90 -43.93 -49.41
C LYS A 95 0.56 -44.21 -50.08
#